data_AF-A0AAW1BDX1-F1
#
_entry.id   AF-A0AAW1BDX1-F1
#
_cell.length_a   1.000
_cell.length_b   1.000
_cell.length_c   1.000
_cell.angle_alpha   90.00
_cell.angle_beta   90.00
_cell.angle_gamma   90.00
#
_symmetry.space_group_name_H-M   'P 1'
#
loop_
_entity.id
_entity.type
_entity.pdbx_description
1 polymer ?
#
loop_
_entity_poly.entity_id
_entity_poly.type
_entity_poly.pdbx_seq_one_letter_code
_entity_poly.pdbx_strand_id
1 'polypeptide(L)'
;MYDKDQRIPTFSAYIYQPGKGQRWEEWKIEPQLALPKDREYHRHKSMELEETCGIDHQRLANSQAVEEDYYNADPYDRGHLAPILHQPDQDSKDATCTLTNIVPQFHDLNIGEWKRYEEHINAAGCHVLYILVGAVPGNTNLKNRVNIPSHIWAAGREIPVKGQPAKYTANVLLQKQGRTLS
;
A
#
# COMPACT_ATOMS: atom_id res chain seq x y z
N MET A 1 -5.55 3.38 -6.92
CA MET A 1 -6.90 3.94 -6.72
C MET A 1 -7.17 3.97 -5.23
N TYR A 2 -7.72 5.06 -4.71
CA TYR A 2 -7.94 5.26 -3.28
C TYR A 2 -9.42 5.53 -3.01
N ASP A 3 -9.98 4.85 -2.01
CA ASP A 3 -11.35 5.05 -1.54
C ASP A 3 -11.31 6.00 -0.33
N LYS A 4 -11.88 7.20 -0.48
CA LYS A 4 -11.87 8.23 0.57
C LYS A 4 -12.87 7.93 1.69
N ASP A 5 -13.91 7.16 1.41
CA ASP A 5 -14.93 6.82 2.40
C ASP A 5 -14.41 5.72 3.33
N GLN A 6 -13.75 4.71 2.74
CA GLN A 6 -13.11 3.60 3.47
C GLN A 6 -11.70 3.94 3.96
N ARG A 7 -11.09 5.01 3.43
CA ARG A 7 -9.73 5.48 3.73
C ARG A 7 -8.63 4.45 3.48
N ILE A 8 -8.82 3.58 2.48
CA ILE A 8 -7.86 2.56 2.07
C ILE A 8 -7.65 2.56 0.55
N PRO A 9 -6.48 2.11 0.06
CA PRO A 9 -6.35 1.78 -1.35
C PRO A 9 -7.30 0.64 -1.73
N THR A 10 -8.00 0.79 -2.85
CA THR A 10 -8.78 -0.30 -3.45
C THR A 10 -7.90 -1.21 -4.28
N PHE A 11 -7.01 -0.63 -5.09
CA PHE A 11 -5.95 -1.35 -5.79
C PHE A 11 -4.79 -0.43 -6.18
N SER A 12 -3.62 -1.01 -6.39
CA SER A 12 -2.47 -0.37 -7.04
C SER A 12 -1.98 -1.23 -8.20
N ALA A 13 -1.39 -0.61 -9.21
CA ALA A 13 -0.79 -1.28 -10.35
C ALA A 13 0.60 -0.71 -10.59
N TYR A 14 1.60 -1.57 -10.73
CA TYR A 14 2.99 -1.18 -10.90
C TYR A 14 3.76 -2.22 -11.73
N ILE A 15 4.93 -1.83 -12.21
CA ILE A 15 5.88 -2.77 -12.82
C ILE A 15 6.81 -3.27 -11.72
N TYR A 16 6.98 -4.58 -11.62
CA TYR A 16 7.95 -5.16 -10.70
C TYR A 16 9.38 -4.82 -11.16
N GLN A 17 10.05 -3.97 -10.40
CA GLN A 17 11.39 -3.46 -10.72
C GLN A 17 12.20 -3.34 -9.43
N PRO A 18 12.56 -4.45 -8.75
CA PRO A 18 13.37 -4.38 -7.54
C PRO A 18 14.72 -3.71 -7.84
N GLY A 19 15.02 -2.61 -7.16
CA GLY A 19 16.26 -1.88 -7.34
C GLY A 19 16.86 -1.33 -6.05
N LYS A 20 17.84 -0.43 -6.21
CA LYS A 20 18.63 0.12 -5.11
C LYS A 20 17.78 1.02 -4.21
N GLY A 21 18.26 1.26 -3.00
CA GLY A 21 17.58 2.07 -1.99
C GLY A 21 17.38 1.29 -0.71
N GLN A 22 17.09 1.99 0.35
CA GLN A 22 16.91 1.47 1.69
C GLN A 22 15.43 1.52 2.08
N ARG A 23 15.02 0.61 2.96
CA ARG A 23 13.71 0.64 3.58
C ARG A 23 13.71 1.70 4.68
N TRP A 24 13.06 2.83 4.43
CA TRP A 24 12.82 3.89 5.41
C TRP A 24 11.32 4.18 5.45
N GLU A 25 10.73 4.04 6.63
CA GLU A 25 9.27 4.17 6.82
C GLU A 25 8.96 5.49 7.52
N GLU A 26 9.11 6.57 6.75
CA GLU A 26 8.57 7.88 7.12
C GLU A 26 7.20 8.03 6.42
N TRP A 27 6.12 7.98 7.20
CA TRP A 27 4.78 7.93 6.64
C TRP A 27 4.33 9.29 6.14
N LYS A 28 3.80 9.30 4.93
CA LYS A 28 3.41 10.51 4.20
C LYS A 28 1.93 10.53 3.89
N ILE A 29 1.39 11.72 3.70
CA ILE A 29 0.02 11.97 3.26
C ILE A 29 0.02 12.49 1.83
N GLU A 30 -1.17 12.52 1.21
CA GLU A 30 -1.37 13.08 -0.13
C GLU A 30 -2.22 14.35 -0.03
N PRO A 31 -1.60 15.55 0.04
CA PRO A 31 -2.29 16.84 0.24
C PRO A 31 -3.47 17.09 -0.72
N GLN A 32 -3.33 16.64 -1.96
CA GLN A 32 -4.33 16.77 -3.02
C GLN A 32 -5.66 16.08 -2.72
N LEU A 33 -5.71 15.12 -1.77
CA LEU A 33 -6.97 14.53 -1.32
C LEU A 33 -7.78 15.49 -0.45
N ALA A 34 -7.11 16.32 0.36
CA ALA A 34 -7.71 17.35 1.21
C ALA A 34 -7.96 18.67 0.46
N LEU A 35 -7.06 18.99 -0.48
CA LEU A 35 -7.03 20.23 -1.26
C LEU A 35 -6.92 19.94 -2.77
N PRO A 36 -7.97 19.43 -3.44
CA PRO A 36 -7.89 19.06 -4.87
C PRO A 36 -7.48 20.21 -5.79
N LYS A 37 -7.86 21.44 -5.45
CA LYS A 37 -7.49 22.65 -6.22
C LYS A 37 -6.02 23.02 -6.09
N ASP A 38 -5.34 22.58 -5.04
CA ASP A 38 -3.94 22.97 -4.80
C ASP A 38 -2.97 22.24 -5.71
N ARG A 39 -3.42 21.11 -6.27
CA ARG A 39 -2.73 20.41 -7.37
C ARG A 39 -2.64 21.28 -8.63
N GLU A 40 -3.67 22.06 -8.93
CA GLU A 40 -3.72 22.96 -10.09
C GLU A 40 -2.76 24.15 -9.92
N TYR A 41 -2.58 24.61 -8.68
CA TYR A 41 -1.74 25.76 -8.35
C TYR A 41 -0.34 25.39 -7.84
N HIS A 42 0.04 24.10 -7.84
CA HIS A 42 1.33 23.59 -7.35
C HIS A 42 1.72 24.08 -5.93
N ARG A 43 0.72 24.27 -5.06
CA ARG A 43 0.94 24.82 -3.70
C ARG A 43 1.41 23.78 -2.69
N HIS A 44 1.09 22.51 -2.94
CA HIS A 44 1.56 21.36 -2.18
C HIS A 44 2.16 20.32 -3.12
N LYS A 45 3.20 19.64 -2.65
CA LYS A 45 3.80 18.46 -3.27
C LYS A 45 2.99 17.22 -2.92
N SER A 46 3.11 16.19 -3.73
CA SER A 46 2.69 14.84 -3.32
C SER A 46 3.62 14.33 -2.23
N MET A 47 3.11 13.40 -1.41
CA MET A 47 3.90 12.67 -0.41
C MET A 47 4.57 13.60 0.63
N GLU A 48 3.77 14.46 1.27
CA GLU A 48 4.26 15.35 2.33
C GLU A 48 4.10 14.71 3.72
N LEU A 49 4.86 15.20 4.69
CA LEU A 49 4.68 14.83 6.08
C LEU A 49 3.48 15.56 6.67
N GLU A 50 2.66 14.84 7.43
CA GLU A 50 1.49 15.41 8.11
C GLU A 50 1.91 16.59 9.00
N GLU A 51 3.02 16.45 9.75
CA GLU A 51 3.54 17.48 10.67
C GLU A 51 3.94 18.80 9.97
N THR A 52 4.42 18.74 8.73
CA THR A 52 5.02 19.91 8.05
C THR A 52 4.21 20.42 6.85
N CYS A 53 3.15 19.72 6.44
CA CYS A 53 2.35 20.10 5.27
C CYS A 53 1.54 21.39 5.47
N GLY A 54 1.33 21.84 6.71
CA GLY A 54 0.60 23.08 7.03
C GLY A 54 -0.90 23.03 6.71
N ILE A 55 -1.46 21.84 6.48
CA ILE A 55 -2.89 21.63 6.25
C ILE A 55 -3.57 21.31 7.59
N ASP A 56 -4.76 21.87 7.80
CA ASP A 56 -5.58 21.55 8.96
C ASP A 56 -5.80 20.04 9.12
N HIS A 57 -5.53 19.52 10.33
CA HIS A 57 -5.60 18.09 10.65
C HIS A 57 -6.97 17.49 10.35
N GLN A 58 -8.05 18.16 10.78
CA GLN A 58 -9.40 17.67 10.56
C GLN A 58 -9.72 17.55 9.07
N ARG A 59 -9.21 18.48 8.26
CA ARG A 59 -9.32 18.42 6.81
C ARG A 59 -8.58 17.22 6.21
N LEU A 60 -7.35 16.94 6.66
CA LEU A 60 -6.61 15.75 6.25
C LEU A 60 -7.39 14.49 6.63
N ALA A 61 -7.77 14.35 7.90
CA ALA A 61 -8.50 13.21 8.44
C ALA A 61 -9.86 12.99 7.77
N ASN A 62 -10.53 14.04 7.29
CA ASN A 62 -11.78 13.88 6.53
C ASN A 62 -11.55 13.30 5.13
N SER A 63 -10.34 13.46 4.57
CA SER A 63 -10.04 13.13 3.17
C SER A 63 -9.24 11.84 2.96
N GLN A 64 -8.51 11.37 3.97
CA GLN A 64 -7.64 10.20 3.94
C GLN A 64 -7.38 9.67 5.35
N ALA A 65 -6.66 8.55 5.45
CA ALA A 65 -6.07 8.08 6.69
C ALA A 65 -4.92 9.01 7.12
N VAL A 66 -4.78 9.20 8.43
CA VAL A 66 -3.73 10.02 9.06
C VAL A 66 -2.92 9.19 10.06
N GLU A 67 -1.77 9.70 10.52
CA GLU A 67 -0.88 8.99 11.44
C GLU A 67 -1.58 8.51 12.71
N GLU A 68 -2.47 9.36 13.23
CA GLU A 68 -3.28 9.06 14.41
C GLU A 68 -4.13 7.80 14.23
N ASP A 69 -4.59 7.48 13.02
CA ASP A 69 -5.44 6.30 12.77
C ASP A 69 -4.69 4.99 13.09
N TYR A 70 -3.37 4.96 12.92
CA TYR A 70 -2.50 3.78 13.10
C TYR A 70 -1.64 3.81 14.37
N TYR A 71 -1.73 4.87 15.18
CA TYR A 71 -1.03 4.93 16.47
C TYR A 71 -1.63 3.96 17.49
N ASN A 72 -0.83 3.12 18.17
CA ASN A 72 -1.30 2.10 19.11
C ASN A 72 -2.44 1.23 18.55
N ALA A 73 -2.27 0.75 17.32
CA ALA A 73 -3.28 0.05 16.54
C ALA A 73 -3.19 -1.49 16.64
N ASP A 74 -2.56 -2.05 17.68
CA ASP A 74 -2.45 -3.50 17.85
C ASP A 74 -3.83 -4.19 17.71
N PRO A 75 -3.93 -5.33 17.00
CA PRO A 75 -2.85 -6.13 16.41
C PRO A 75 -2.52 -5.78 14.94
N TYR A 76 -2.79 -4.55 14.50
CA TYR A 76 -2.64 -4.13 13.11
C TYR A 76 -1.34 -3.37 12.86
N ASP A 77 -0.63 -3.78 11.81
CA ASP A 77 0.46 -3.05 11.21
C ASP A 77 -0.05 -2.09 10.12
N ARG A 78 0.81 -1.14 9.75
CA ARG A 78 0.72 -0.38 8.49
C ARG A 78 1.15 -1.29 7.33
N GLY A 79 0.21 -2.08 6.80
CA GLY A 79 0.46 -3.03 5.72
C GLY A 79 0.56 -2.36 4.36
N HIS A 80 1.71 -2.50 3.69
CA HIS A 80 1.90 -2.01 2.33
C HIS A 80 1.09 -2.82 1.34
N LEU A 81 0.30 -2.16 0.50
CA LEU A 81 -0.36 -2.83 -0.61
C LEU A 81 0.57 -2.95 -1.81
N ALA A 82 1.17 -1.85 -2.28
CA ALA A 82 2.31 -1.89 -3.19
C ALA A 82 3.62 -1.98 -2.37
N PRO A 83 4.38 -3.09 -2.45
CA PRO A 83 5.53 -3.32 -1.59
C PRO A 83 6.74 -2.44 -1.94
N ILE A 84 7.47 -1.98 -0.92
CA ILE A 84 8.77 -1.28 -1.04
C ILE A 84 9.78 -2.12 -1.84
N LEU A 85 9.78 -3.44 -1.63
CA LEU A 85 10.76 -4.34 -2.23
C LEU A 85 10.65 -4.41 -3.76
N HIS A 86 9.52 -4.04 -4.33
CA HIS A 86 9.28 -4.13 -5.77
C HIS A 86 9.67 -2.87 -6.54
N GLN A 87 10.15 -1.83 -5.84
CA GLN A 87 10.40 -0.50 -6.40
C GLN A 87 11.88 -0.29 -6.83
N PRO A 88 12.13 0.51 -7.89
CA PRO A 88 13.43 0.61 -8.57
C PRO A 88 14.48 1.48 -7.87
N ASP A 89 14.05 2.50 -7.13
CA ASP A 89 14.92 3.50 -6.53
C ASP A 89 14.34 4.05 -5.23
N GLN A 90 15.09 4.93 -4.55
CA GLN A 90 14.67 5.48 -3.25
C GLN A 90 13.38 6.29 -3.36
N ASP A 91 13.23 7.13 -4.37
CA ASP A 91 12.04 7.97 -4.55
C ASP A 91 10.78 7.10 -4.73
N SER A 92 10.90 6.02 -5.52
CA SER A 92 9.81 5.06 -5.73
C SER A 92 9.51 4.25 -4.47
N LYS A 93 10.53 3.91 -3.66
CA LYS A 93 10.33 3.26 -2.35
C LYS A 93 9.62 4.20 -1.38
N ASP A 94 10.06 5.44 -1.28
CA ASP A 94 9.46 6.46 -0.42
C ASP A 94 8.00 6.73 -0.78
N ALA A 95 7.63 6.64 -2.07
CA ALA A 95 6.26 6.78 -2.52
C ALA A 95 5.31 5.70 -1.99
N THR A 96 5.84 4.49 -1.73
CA THR A 96 5.04 3.41 -1.15
C THR A 96 4.75 3.62 0.34
N CYS A 97 5.48 4.52 1.01
CA CYS A 97 5.27 4.89 2.41
C CYS A 97 4.19 5.99 2.59
N THR A 98 3.33 6.20 1.59
CA THR A 98 2.16 7.07 1.74
C THR A 98 0.99 6.29 2.33
N LEU A 99 0.22 6.87 3.27
CA LEU A 99 -0.94 6.20 3.88
C LEU A 99 -2.03 5.83 2.85
N THR A 100 -2.00 6.44 1.65
CA THR A 100 -2.87 6.04 0.53
C THR A 100 -2.50 4.70 -0.11
N ASN A 101 -1.34 4.14 0.23
CA ASN A 101 -0.88 2.80 -0.14
C ASN A 101 -0.99 1.79 1.02
N ILE A 102 -1.49 2.21 2.18
CA ILE A 102 -1.49 1.42 3.42
C ILE A 102 -2.90 0.95 3.77
N VAL A 103 -2.97 -0.28 4.28
CA VAL A 103 -4.17 -0.85 4.91
C VAL A 103 -3.85 -1.32 6.32
N PRO A 104 -4.82 -1.32 7.27
CA PRO A 104 -4.67 -2.07 8.51
C PRO A 104 -4.52 -3.56 8.17
N GLN A 105 -3.35 -4.12 8.49
CA GLN A 105 -3.04 -5.52 8.20
C GLN A 105 -2.71 -6.24 9.51
N PHE A 106 -3.29 -7.41 9.76
CA PHE A 106 -2.89 -8.19 10.94
C PHE A 106 -1.39 -8.47 10.91
N HIS A 107 -0.72 -8.26 12.05
CA HIS A 107 0.73 -8.42 12.18
C HIS A 107 1.22 -9.75 11.59
N ASP A 108 0.62 -10.86 12.00
CA ASP A 108 1.02 -12.21 11.55
C ASP A 108 0.89 -12.41 10.02
N LEU A 109 -0.09 -11.75 9.39
CA LEU A 109 -0.22 -11.80 7.93
C LEU A 109 0.88 -10.96 7.26
N ASN A 110 1.09 -9.74 7.76
CA ASN A 110 2.07 -8.78 7.24
C ASN A 110 3.48 -9.37 7.27
N ILE A 111 3.92 -9.92 8.42
CA ILE A 111 5.26 -10.51 8.56
C ILE A 111 5.36 -11.96 8.04
N GLY A 112 4.22 -12.58 7.70
CA GLY A 112 4.10 -13.98 7.31
C GLY A 112 3.85 -14.17 5.82
N GLU A 113 2.63 -14.61 5.46
CA GLU A 113 2.29 -14.98 4.08
C GLU A 113 2.39 -13.80 3.11
N TRP A 114 2.06 -12.58 3.55
CA TRP A 114 2.19 -11.40 2.69
C TRP A 114 3.65 -11.09 2.40
N LYS A 115 4.50 -11.00 3.42
CA LYS A 115 5.95 -10.86 3.26
C LYS A 115 6.56 -11.94 2.35
N ARG A 116 6.12 -13.20 2.48
CA ARG A 116 6.57 -14.28 1.58
C ARG A 116 6.26 -13.98 0.12
N TYR A 117 5.05 -13.49 -0.17
CA TYR A 117 4.68 -13.04 -1.51
C TYR A 117 5.58 -11.90 -2.00
N GLU A 118 5.84 -10.89 -1.15
CA GLU A 118 6.70 -9.74 -1.50
C GLU A 118 8.15 -10.18 -1.82
N GLU A 119 8.68 -11.14 -1.06
CA GLU A 119 10.08 -11.58 -1.20
C GLU A 119 10.29 -12.60 -2.33
N HIS A 120 9.27 -13.37 -2.72
CA HIS A 120 9.44 -14.56 -3.58
C HIS A 120 8.74 -14.48 -4.94
N ILE A 121 8.68 -13.29 -5.55
CA ILE A 121 8.22 -13.16 -6.93
C ILE A 121 9.26 -13.72 -7.90
N ASN A 122 8.91 -14.78 -8.62
CA ASN A 122 9.77 -15.33 -9.67
C ASN A 122 9.61 -14.55 -10.99
N ALA A 123 10.48 -13.57 -11.22
CA ALA A 123 10.53 -12.80 -12.47
C ALA A 123 11.64 -13.27 -13.44
N ALA A 124 12.22 -14.46 -13.23
CA ALA A 124 13.35 -14.93 -14.04
C ALA A 124 12.96 -15.15 -15.51
N GLY A 125 13.69 -14.52 -16.43
CA GLY A 125 13.40 -14.57 -17.87
C GLY A 125 12.21 -13.72 -18.32
N CYS A 126 11.61 -12.95 -17.40
CA CYS A 126 10.55 -12.00 -17.72
C CYS A 126 11.15 -10.70 -18.29
N HIS A 127 10.60 -10.18 -19.39
CA HIS A 127 11.01 -8.87 -19.90
C HIS A 127 10.38 -7.74 -19.07
N VAL A 128 9.08 -7.85 -18.79
CA VAL A 128 8.32 -6.89 -17.97
C VAL A 128 7.26 -7.67 -17.18
N LEU A 129 7.23 -7.51 -15.85
CA LEU A 129 6.18 -8.07 -15.00
C LEU A 129 5.28 -6.93 -14.48
N TYR A 130 4.03 -6.93 -14.91
CA TYR A 130 3.00 -6.04 -14.36
C TYR A 130 2.35 -6.70 -13.15
N ILE A 131 2.19 -5.97 -12.07
CA ILE A 131 1.52 -6.43 -10.86
C ILE A 131 0.34 -5.52 -10.55
N LEU A 132 -0.79 -6.14 -10.22
CA LEU A 132 -1.91 -5.53 -9.54
C LEU A 132 -1.97 -6.09 -8.12
N VAL A 133 -2.24 -5.21 -7.17
CA VAL A 133 -2.49 -5.53 -5.76
C VAL A 133 -3.77 -4.84 -5.33
N GLY A 134 -4.53 -5.45 -4.44
CA GLY A 134 -5.82 -4.88 -4.02
C GLY A 134 -6.26 -5.33 -2.64
N ALA A 135 -7.17 -4.55 -2.09
CA ALA A 135 -7.81 -4.82 -0.80
C ALA A 135 -9.32 -4.96 -1.02
N VAL A 136 -9.92 -5.95 -0.36
CA VAL A 136 -11.37 -6.11 -0.30
C VAL A 136 -11.85 -5.55 1.02
N PRO A 137 -12.66 -4.48 1.04
CA PRO A 137 -13.16 -3.90 2.29
C PRO A 137 -13.78 -4.95 3.21
N GLY A 138 -13.54 -4.80 4.51
CA GLY A 138 -14.20 -5.59 5.55
C GLY A 138 -15.40 -4.86 6.14
N ASN A 139 -15.91 -5.41 7.24
CA ASN A 139 -17.09 -4.90 7.95
C ASN A 139 -16.75 -4.14 9.24
N THR A 140 -15.46 -3.95 9.52
CA THR A 140 -14.96 -3.25 10.72
C THR A 140 -13.96 -2.19 10.33
N ASN A 141 -13.83 -1.17 11.17
CA ASN A 141 -12.95 -0.04 10.93
C ASN A 141 -12.00 0.14 12.11
N LEU A 142 -10.73 0.33 11.83
CA LEU A 142 -9.73 0.79 12.78
C LEU A 142 -10.12 2.19 13.25
N LYS A 143 -10.28 2.34 14.56
CA LYS A 143 -10.69 3.59 15.23
C LYS A 143 -11.94 4.26 14.60
N ASN A 144 -12.87 3.44 14.10
CA ASN A 144 -14.08 3.90 13.40
C ASN A 144 -13.82 4.77 12.15
N ARG A 145 -12.61 4.74 11.59
CA ARG A 145 -12.20 5.66 10.51
C ARG A 145 -11.65 4.96 9.29
N VAL A 146 -10.71 4.03 9.47
CA VAL A 146 -10.03 3.33 8.36
C VAL A 146 -10.56 1.91 8.27
N ASN A 147 -11.08 1.51 7.11
CA ASN A 147 -11.59 0.15 6.92
C ASN A 147 -10.48 -0.88 7.15
N ILE A 148 -10.79 -1.96 7.86
CA ILE A 148 -9.92 -3.12 7.99
C ILE A 148 -10.32 -4.10 6.88
N PRO A 149 -9.49 -4.30 5.83
CA PRO A 149 -9.85 -5.18 4.73
C PRO A 149 -10.07 -6.62 5.21
N SER A 150 -11.07 -7.29 4.65
CA SER A 150 -11.26 -8.72 4.87
C SER A 150 -10.20 -9.55 4.13
N HIS A 151 -9.79 -9.10 2.94
CA HIS A 151 -8.81 -9.80 2.12
C HIS A 151 -7.85 -8.79 1.48
N ILE A 152 -6.65 -9.27 1.18
CA ILE A 152 -5.72 -8.63 0.27
C ILE A 152 -5.40 -9.62 -0.85
N TRP A 153 -5.11 -9.11 -2.04
CA TRP A 153 -4.81 -9.94 -3.19
C TRP A 153 -3.74 -9.31 -4.05
N ALA A 154 -3.08 -10.17 -4.83
CA ALA A 154 -2.13 -9.79 -5.84
C ALA A 154 -2.34 -10.62 -7.11
N ALA A 155 -2.13 -10.01 -8.27
CA ALA A 155 -2.15 -10.67 -9.57
C ALA A 155 -1.02 -10.11 -10.43
N GLY A 156 -0.31 -10.98 -11.14
CA GLY A 156 0.82 -10.62 -11.98
C GLY A 156 0.66 -11.14 -13.40
N ARG A 157 1.09 -10.32 -14.38
CA ARG A 157 1.16 -10.70 -15.79
C ARG A 157 2.57 -10.43 -16.33
N GLU A 158 3.21 -11.50 -16.79
CA GLU A 158 4.51 -11.44 -17.43
C GLU A 158 4.39 -11.17 -18.92
N ILE A 159 5.16 -10.20 -19.41
CA ILE A 159 5.46 -10.05 -20.83
C ILE A 159 6.72 -10.85 -21.11
N PRO A 160 6.61 -11.93 -21.92
CA PRO A 160 7.75 -12.77 -22.23
C PRO A 160 8.72 -12.07 -23.19
N VAL A 161 9.98 -12.49 -23.16
CA VAL A 161 10.91 -12.22 -24.27
C VAL A 161 10.34 -12.88 -25.54
N LYS A 162 10.54 -12.24 -26.71
CA LYS A 162 10.03 -12.73 -28.00
C LYS A 162 10.34 -14.23 -28.19
N GLY A 163 9.30 -15.03 -28.39
CA GLY A 163 9.41 -16.49 -28.59
C GLY A 163 9.16 -17.34 -27.34
N GLN A 164 8.90 -16.75 -26.16
CA GLN A 164 8.50 -17.46 -24.95
C GLN A 164 7.00 -17.27 -24.64
N PRO A 165 6.35 -18.22 -23.92
CA PRO A 165 4.96 -18.07 -23.50
C PRO A 165 4.81 -17.05 -22.36
N ALA A 166 3.70 -16.32 -22.34
CA ALA A 166 3.34 -15.46 -21.22
C ALA A 166 2.97 -16.29 -19.97
N LYS A 167 3.29 -15.78 -18.79
CA LYS A 167 2.94 -16.39 -17.50
C LYS A 167 2.07 -15.44 -16.67
N TYR A 168 1.29 -16.03 -15.77
CA TYR A 168 0.38 -15.33 -14.88
C TYR A 168 0.54 -15.88 -13.47
N THR A 169 0.43 -15.00 -12.48
CA THR A 169 0.39 -15.37 -11.05
C THR A 169 -0.80 -14.70 -10.39
N ALA A 170 -1.41 -15.35 -9.41
CA ALA A 170 -2.47 -14.78 -8.61
C ALA A 170 -2.39 -15.34 -7.18
N ASN A 171 -2.54 -14.48 -6.19
CA ASN A 171 -2.58 -14.83 -4.78
C ASN A 171 -3.70 -14.04 -4.10
N VAL A 172 -4.50 -14.69 -3.29
CA VAL A 172 -5.58 -14.07 -2.49
C VAL A 172 -5.42 -14.55 -1.06
N LEU A 173 -5.21 -13.61 -0.14
CA LEU A 173 -5.00 -13.89 1.26
C LEU A 173 -6.13 -13.29 2.09
N LEU A 174 -6.73 -14.12 2.93
CA LEU A 174 -7.72 -13.72 3.92
C LEU A 174 -7.01 -13.14 5.14
N GLN A 175 -7.43 -11.95 5.58
CA GLN A 175 -6.93 -11.32 6.80
C GLN A 175 -7.38 -12.11 8.03
N LYS A 176 -6.42 -12.66 8.76
CA LYS A 176 -6.62 -13.36 10.02
C LYS A 176 -5.51 -13.01 10.98
N GLN A 177 -5.88 -12.82 12.24
CA GLN A 177 -4.92 -12.93 13.34
C GLN A 177 -4.46 -14.39 13.41
N GLY A 178 -3.16 -14.63 13.60
CA GLY A 178 -2.64 -15.96 13.84
C GLY A 178 -3.33 -16.57 15.06
N ARG A 179 -3.48 -17.91 15.07
CA ARG A 179 -4.02 -18.59 16.25
C ARG A 179 -3.09 -18.30 17.42
N THR A 180 -3.58 -17.56 18.42
CA THR A 180 -2.97 -17.58 19.75
C THR A 180 -2.94 -19.05 20.18
N LEU A 181 -1.75 -19.60 20.34
CA LEU A 181 -1.59 -20.87 21.04
C LEU A 181 -2.05 -20.62 22.47
N SER A 182 -3.27 -21.07 22.79
CA SER A 182 -3.81 -21.16 24.15
C SER A 182 -3.13 -22.29 24.91
#